data_AF-A0A538E9P3-F1
#
_entry.id   AF-A0A538E9P3-F1
#
_cell.length_a   1.000
_cell.length_b   1.000
_cell.length_c   1.000
_cell.angle_alpha   90.00
_cell.angle_beta   90.00
_cell.angle_gamma   90.00
#
_symmetry.space_group_name_H-M   'P 1'
#
loop_
_entity.id
_entity.type
_entity.pdbx_description
1 polymer ?
#
loop_
_entity_poly.entity_id
_entity_poly.type
_entity_poly.pdbx_seq_one_letter_code
_entity_poly.pdbx_strand_id
1 'polypeptide(L)'
;MNNTCAQSRRRRVGRSRPLKWRVSDALWQRLGPLLADPPRRFRYPGRHRYPARACLEGILFVLYTDTPWLEVPYRELGLPSGETCRRRLEEWSRRGLLEAALRVLQEQLAGADRLDWSRVIVDASLVDAKKGARRSRARCAAHPAAATTSP
;
A
#
# COMPACT_ATOMS: atom_id res chain seq x y z
N MET A 1 -27.05 52.16 -16.16
CA MET A 1 -26.95 50.80 -16.75
C MET A 1 -25.95 50.04 -15.91
N ASN A 2 -26.45 49.25 -14.97
CA ASN A 2 -25.68 48.81 -13.81
C ASN A 2 -25.48 47.29 -13.96
N ASN A 3 -24.33 46.86 -14.48
CA ASN A 3 -24.01 45.43 -14.59
C ASN A 3 -23.20 44.98 -13.37
N THR A 4 -23.91 44.55 -12.34
CA THR A 4 -23.34 43.83 -11.20
C THR A 4 -23.02 42.40 -11.65
N CYS A 5 -21.76 42.17 -12.03
CA CYS A 5 -21.27 40.83 -12.34
C CYS A 5 -21.32 39.96 -11.06
N ALA A 6 -22.20 38.96 -11.08
CA ALA A 6 -22.42 38.03 -9.98
C ALA A 6 -21.12 37.28 -9.65
N GLN A 7 -20.52 37.61 -8.51
CA GLN A 7 -19.36 36.92 -7.96
C GLN A 7 -19.76 35.47 -7.63
N SER A 8 -19.30 34.52 -8.45
CA SER A 8 -19.46 33.10 -8.20
C SER A 8 -18.78 32.71 -6.88
N ARG A 9 -19.56 32.45 -5.84
CA ARG A 9 -19.03 31.96 -4.55
C ARG A 9 -18.41 30.59 -4.80
N ARG A 10 -17.07 30.50 -4.74
CA ARG A 10 -16.35 29.22 -4.72
C ARG A 10 -16.89 28.40 -3.55
N ARG A 11 -17.53 27.25 -3.84
CA ARG A 11 -17.93 26.29 -2.80
C ARG A 11 -16.67 25.91 -2.04
N ARG A 12 -16.60 26.27 -0.76
CA ARG A 12 -15.60 25.69 0.15
C ARG A 12 -15.93 24.20 0.24
N VAL A 13 -15.15 23.38 -0.45
CA VAL A 13 -15.17 21.94 -0.23
C VAL A 13 -14.81 21.77 1.24
N GLY A 14 -15.76 21.29 2.05
CA GLY A 14 -15.52 20.99 3.46
C GLY A 14 -14.28 20.10 3.57
N ARG A 15 -13.48 20.26 4.63
CA ARG A 15 -12.24 19.48 4.83
C ARG A 15 -12.56 18.00 4.64
N SER A 16 -12.23 17.46 3.46
CA SER A 16 -12.32 16.03 3.21
C SER A 16 -11.34 15.41 4.18
N ARG A 17 -11.86 14.61 5.13
CA ARG A 17 -10.98 13.77 5.96
C ARG A 17 -10.12 12.99 4.97
N PRO A 18 -8.78 13.14 5.01
CA PRO A 18 -7.93 12.39 4.09
C PRO A 18 -8.25 10.91 4.29
N LEU A 19 -8.41 10.19 3.18
CA LEU A 19 -8.55 8.73 3.23
C LEU A 19 -7.40 8.21 4.10
N LYS A 20 -7.69 7.33 5.06
CA LYS A 20 -6.75 6.99 6.13
C LYS A 20 -5.38 6.48 5.64
N TRP A 21 -5.33 5.98 4.40
CA TRP A 21 -4.14 5.45 3.74
C TRP A 21 -3.39 6.49 2.86
N ARG A 22 -3.93 7.69 2.65
CA ARG A 22 -3.24 8.76 1.89
C ARG A 22 -2.10 9.32 2.73
N VAL A 23 -0.93 9.45 2.12
CA VAL A 23 0.27 9.93 2.79
C VAL A 23 0.24 11.45 2.77
N SER A 24 0.31 12.10 3.94
CA SER A 24 0.40 13.56 4.02
C SER A 24 1.75 14.06 3.47
N ASP A 25 1.80 15.30 2.98
CA ASP A 25 3.06 15.86 2.47
C ASP A 25 4.14 15.89 3.56
N ALA A 26 3.77 16.23 4.79
CA ALA A 26 4.69 16.24 5.94
C ALA A 26 5.27 14.84 6.22
N LEU A 27 4.45 13.79 6.13
CA LEU A 27 4.91 12.41 6.29
C LEU A 27 5.83 12.02 5.12
N TRP A 28 5.44 12.37 3.89
CA TRP A 28 6.23 12.07 2.69
C TRP A 28 7.58 12.76 2.68
N GLN A 29 7.69 14.00 3.14
CA GLN A 29 8.98 14.72 3.24
C GLN A 29 10.01 13.97 4.08
N ARG A 30 9.54 13.21 5.09
CA ARG A 30 10.41 12.43 5.98
C ARG A 30 10.73 11.05 5.39
N LEU A 31 9.74 10.39 4.77
CA LEU A 31 9.91 9.03 4.22
C LEU A 31 10.53 9.00 2.82
N GLY A 32 10.26 10.01 2.00
CA GLY A 32 10.67 10.08 0.60
C GLY A 32 12.18 9.89 0.38
N PRO A 33 13.06 10.53 1.17
CA PRO A 33 14.51 10.32 1.07
C PRO A 33 14.96 8.88 1.36
N LEU A 34 14.25 8.17 2.25
CA LEU A 34 14.55 6.79 2.60
C LEU A 34 14.04 5.81 1.54
N LEU A 35 12.85 6.07 1.00
CA LEU A 35 12.20 5.25 -0.03
C LEU A 35 12.68 5.64 -1.43
N ALA A 36 13.98 5.91 -1.56
CA ALA A 36 14.59 6.33 -2.81
C ALA A 36 14.67 5.17 -3.82
N ASP A 37 14.17 5.45 -5.02
CA ASP A 37 14.33 4.54 -6.15
C ASP A 37 15.81 4.42 -6.55
N PRO A 38 16.25 3.22 -6.94
CA PRO A 38 17.59 3.04 -7.48
C PRO A 38 17.76 3.86 -8.76
N PRO A 39 18.99 4.30 -9.07
CA PRO A 39 19.24 5.09 -10.27
C PRO A 39 18.77 4.34 -11.51
N ARG A 40 18.12 5.08 -12.41
CA ARG A 40 17.63 4.52 -13.67
C ARG A 40 18.82 4.13 -14.54
N ARG A 41 18.75 2.95 -15.16
CA ARG A 41 19.78 2.49 -16.11
C ARG A 41 19.89 3.49 -17.25
N PHE A 42 21.12 3.85 -17.64
CA PHE A 42 21.36 4.77 -18.74
C PHE A 42 20.93 4.17 -20.09
N ARG A 43 21.32 2.93 -20.37
CA ARG A 43 21.00 2.23 -21.62
C ARG A 43 19.79 1.30 -21.44
N TYR A 44 18.86 1.34 -22.40
CA TYR A 44 17.61 0.57 -22.40
C TYR A 44 16.82 0.70 -21.08
N PRO A 45 16.40 1.92 -20.72
CA PRO A 45 15.87 2.21 -19.39
C PRO A 45 14.50 1.60 -19.08
N GLY A 46 13.84 0.97 -20.05
CA GLY A 46 12.50 0.41 -19.90
C GLY A 46 11.42 1.44 -19.55
N ARG A 47 10.25 0.93 -19.13
CA ARG A 47 9.11 1.74 -18.70
C ARG A 47 9.46 2.54 -17.43
N HIS A 48 9.00 3.78 -17.37
CA HIS A 48 9.19 4.61 -16.18
C HIS A 48 8.52 3.95 -14.96
N ARG A 49 9.20 3.98 -13.82
CA ARG A 49 8.64 3.48 -12.55
C ARG A 49 7.49 4.37 -12.09
N TYR A 50 6.51 3.78 -11.42
CA TYR A 50 5.53 4.59 -10.69
C TYR A 50 6.22 5.36 -9.57
N PRO A 51 5.75 6.58 -9.25
CA PRO A 51 6.34 7.39 -8.20
C PRO A 51 6.24 6.67 -6.86
N ALA A 52 7.32 6.70 -6.07
CA ALA A 52 7.43 5.98 -4.81
C ALA A 52 6.28 6.29 -3.84
N ARG A 53 5.83 7.55 -3.77
CA ARG A 53 4.67 7.96 -2.95
C ARG A 53 3.40 7.21 -3.33
N ALA A 54 3.11 7.09 -4.63
CA ALA A 54 1.90 6.42 -5.09
C ALA A 54 1.98 4.90 -4.82
N CYS A 55 3.17 4.31 -4.91
CA CYS A 55 3.38 2.92 -4.48
C CYS A 55 3.15 2.75 -2.97
N LEU A 56 3.66 3.68 -2.14
CA LEU A 56 3.43 3.65 -0.69
C LEU A 56 1.93 3.77 -0.37
N GLU A 57 1.22 4.72 -0.98
CA GLU A 57 -0.23 4.87 -0.81
C GLU A 57 -1.00 3.62 -1.25
N GLY A 58 -0.57 2.97 -2.34
CA GLY A 58 -1.19 1.72 -2.79
C GLY A 58 -0.93 0.53 -1.86
N ILE A 59 0.26 0.45 -1.25
CA ILE A 59 0.57 -0.54 -0.22
C ILE A 59 -0.30 -0.28 1.02
N LEU A 60 -0.37 0.97 1.49
CA LEU A 60 -1.19 1.34 2.65
C LEU A 60 -2.68 1.11 2.39
N PHE A 61 -3.16 1.31 1.17
CA PHE A 61 -4.53 0.97 0.79
C PHE A 61 -4.80 -0.52 1.04
N VAL A 62 -3.99 -1.40 0.44
CA VAL A 62 -4.12 -2.85 0.59
C VAL A 62 -4.06 -3.29 2.05
N LEU A 63 -3.11 -2.76 2.82
CA LEU A 63 -2.99 -3.08 4.24
C LEU A 63 -4.16 -2.59 5.08
N TYR A 64 -4.77 -1.46 4.70
CA TYR A 64 -5.90 -0.87 5.43
C TYR A 64 -7.24 -1.54 5.08
N THR A 65 -7.42 -1.96 3.83
CA THR A 65 -8.68 -2.55 3.34
C THR A 65 -8.66 -4.07 3.27
N ASP A 66 -7.50 -4.69 3.51
CA ASP A 66 -7.24 -6.12 3.34
C ASP A 66 -7.64 -6.65 1.94
N THR A 67 -7.52 -5.79 0.93
CA THR A 67 -7.89 -6.13 -0.44
C THR A 67 -6.78 -6.93 -1.12
N PRO A 68 -7.08 -8.07 -1.76
CA PRO A 68 -6.08 -8.82 -2.51
C PRO A 68 -5.36 -7.94 -3.55
N TRP A 69 -4.06 -8.15 -3.73
CA TRP A 69 -3.25 -7.35 -4.66
C TRP A 69 -3.79 -7.29 -6.10
N LEU A 70 -4.49 -8.33 -6.56
CA LEU A 70 -5.09 -8.40 -7.90
C LEU A 70 -6.39 -7.59 -8.02
N GLU A 71 -7.06 -7.30 -6.90
CA GLU A 71 -8.39 -6.69 -6.85
C GLU A 71 -8.35 -5.20 -6.50
N VAL A 72 -7.15 -4.61 -6.39
CA VAL A 72 -6.99 -3.18 -6.12
C VAL A 72 -7.65 -2.36 -7.24
N PRO A 73 -8.64 -1.48 -6.95
CA PRO A 73 -9.29 -0.62 -7.95
C PRO A 73 -8.39 0.56 -8.34
N TYR A 74 -7.23 0.24 -8.92
CA TYR A 74 -6.14 1.18 -9.13
C TYR A 74 -6.50 2.33 -10.09
N ARG A 75 -7.37 2.08 -11.08
CA ARG A 75 -7.83 3.09 -12.04
C ARG A 75 -8.70 4.16 -11.39
N GLU A 76 -9.60 3.75 -10.52
CA GLU A 76 -10.54 4.65 -9.82
C GLU A 76 -9.82 5.50 -8.78
N LEU A 77 -8.83 4.92 -8.10
CA LEU A 77 -8.09 5.59 -7.02
C LEU A 77 -6.86 6.37 -7.49
N GLY A 78 -6.51 6.26 -8.78
CA GLY A 78 -5.28 6.83 -9.34
C GLY A 78 -4.01 6.22 -8.75
N LEU A 79 -4.06 4.95 -8.36
CA LEU A 79 -2.96 4.20 -7.74
C LEU A 79 -2.23 3.33 -8.79
N PRO A 80 -1.00 2.87 -8.51
CA PRO A 80 -0.38 1.79 -9.28
C PRO A 80 -1.19 0.49 -9.11
N SER A 81 -1.03 -0.45 -10.05
CA SER A 81 -1.63 -1.78 -9.87
C SER A 81 -1.12 -2.44 -8.58
N GLY A 82 -1.96 -3.24 -7.92
CA GLY A 82 -1.54 -3.88 -6.67
C GLY A 82 -0.32 -4.79 -6.85
N GLU A 83 -0.17 -5.45 -8.00
CA GLU A 83 1.05 -6.20 -8.33
C GLU A 83 2.31 -5.31 -8.39
N THR A 84 2.19 -4.07 -8.89
CA THR A 84 3.30 -3.10 -8.87
C THR A 84 3.65 -2.71 -7.43
N CYS A 85 2.63 -2.48 -6.59
CA CYS A 85 2.79 -2.18 -5.17
C CYS A 85 3.46 -3.34 -4.42
N ARG A 86 3.02 -4.59 -4.65
CA ARG A 86 3.60 -5.80 -4.05
C ARG A 86 5.07 -5.95 -4.40
N ARG A 87 5.43 -5.84 -5.70
CA ARG A 87 6.83 -5.90 -6.15
C ARG A 87 7.67 -4.79 -5.52
N ARG A 88 7.10 -3.60 -5.35
CA ARG A 88 7.81 -2.47 -4.71
C ARG A 88 8.01 -2.72 -3.21
N LEU A 89 7.00 -3.25 -2.52
CA LEU A 89 7.09 -3.64 -1.13
C LEU A 89 8.21 -4.67 -0.93
N GLU A 90 8.23 -5.72 -1.74
CA GLU A 90 9.29 -6.75 -1.71
C GLU A 90 10.68 -6.17 -1.99
N GLU A 91 10.81 -5.25 -2.96
CA GLU A 91 12.06 -4.55 -3.25
C GLU A 91 12.52 -3.72 -2.03
N TRP A 92 11.62 -2.97 -1.40
CA TRP A 92 11.93 -2.13 -0.25
C TRP A 92 12.31 -2.94 0.99
N SER A 93 11.56 -4.00 1.31
CA SER A 93 11.90 -4.91 2.41
C SER A 93 13.25 -5.58 2.18
N ARG A 94 13.53 -6.07 0.98
CA ARG A 94 14.83 -6.69 0.67
C ARG A 94 16.00 -5.72 0.82
N ARG A 95 15.76 -4.43 0.57
CA ARG A 95 16.76 -3.36 0.71
C ARG A 95 16.81 -2.75 2.12
N GLY A 96 15.98 -3.20 3.07
CA GLY A 96 15.91 -2.63 4.42
C GLY A 96 15.24 -1.24 4.49
N LEU A 97 14.66 -0.76 3.38
CA LEU A 97 14.12 0.59 3.30
C LEU A 97 12.78 0.72 4.03
N LEU A 98 11.98 -0.34 4.01
CA LEU A 98 10.72 -0.37 4.73
C LEU A 98 10.98 -0.31 6.24
N GLU A 99 11.95 -1.09 6.72
CA GLU A 99 12.37 -1.14 8.12
C GLU A 99 12.92 0.22 8.56
N ALA A 100 13.76 0.87 7.75
CA ALA A 100 14.26 2.21 8.01
C ALA A 100 13.12 3.25 8.09
N ALA A 101 12.17 3.19 7.15
CA ALA A 101 10.99 4.05 7.14
C ALA A 101 10.12 3.84 8.40
N LEU A 102 9.91 2.60 8.82
CA LEU A 102 9.15 2.26 10.02
C LEU A 102 9.85 2.76 11.30
N ARG A 103 11.18 2.69 11.39
CA ARG A 103 11.94 3.22 12.53
C ARG A 103 11.72 4.72 12.71
N VAL A 104 11.79 5.49 11.62
CA VAL A 104 11.52 6.95 11.67
C VAL A 104 10.11 7.26 12.17
N LEU A 105 9.13 6.41 11.85
CA LEU A 105 7.76 6.57 12.36
C LEU A 105 7.66 6.21 13.84
N GLN A 106 8.33 5.15 14.27
CA GLN A 106 8.40 4.74 15.67
C GLN A 106 9.04 5.82 16.54
N GLU A 107 10.16 6.39 16.11
CA GLU A 107 10.86 7.48 16.81
C GLU A 107 9.96 8.72 16.98
N GLN A 108 9.15 9.05 15.97
CA GLN A 108 8.21 10.17 16.06
C GLN A 108 7.08 9.90 17.06
N LEU A 109 6.53 8.69 17.04
CA LEU A 109 5.46 8.31 17.97
C LEU A 109 6.00 8.19 19.40
N ALA A 110 7.23 7.71 19.57
CA ALA A 110 7.93 7.69 20.85
C ALA A 110 8.19 9.11 21.37
N GLY A 111 8.71 10.01 20.53
CA GLY A 111 8.98 11.41 20.92
C GLY A 111 7.71 12.23 21.18
N ALA A 112 6.56 11.80 20.66
CA ALA A 112 5.26 12.39 20.95
C ALA A 112 4.56 11.78 22.17
N ASP A 113 5.21 10.87 22.90
CA ASP A 113 4.66 10.09 24.02
C ASP A 113 3.33 9.40 23.69
N ARG A 114 3.18 8.98 22.43
CA ARG A 114 1.97 8.32 21.92
C ARG A 114 2.10 6.80 21.88
N LEU A 115 3.26 6.26 22.25
CA LEU A 115 3.49 4.83 22.39
C LEU A 115 3.52 4.49 23.88
N ASP A 116 2.49 3.78 24.33
CA ASP A 116 2.50 3.17 25.66
C ASP A 116 3.35 1.91 25.62
N TRP A 117 4.62 2.04 26.02
CA TRP A 117 5.57 0.93 26.09
C TRP A 117 5.29 -0.05 27.25
N SER A 118 4.37 0.28 28.16
CA SER A 118 3.98 -0.63 29.25
C SER A 118 3.14 -1.82 28.77
N ARG A 119 2.61 -1.75 27.54
CA ARG A 119 1.75 -2.78 26.94
C ARG A 119 2.22 -3.09 25.53
N VAL A 120 2.72 -4.31 25.33
CA VAL A 120 3.06 -4.84 23.99
C VAL A 120 2.03 -5.90 23.62
N ILE A 121 1.30 -5.69 22.53
CA ILE A 121 0.38 -6.67 21.95
C ILE A 121 1.04 -7.26 20.70
N VAL A 122 1.22 -8.58 20.68
CA VAL A 122 1.74 -9.30 19.52
C VAL A 122 0.57 -9.64 18.60
N ASP A 123 0.53 -9.03 17.41
CA ASP A 123 -0.60 -9.12 16.47
C ASP A 123 -0.70 -10.48 15.76
N ALA A 124 0.42 -11.21 15.60
CA ALA A 124 0.42 -12.59 15.14
C ALA A 124 1.76 -13.29 15.44
N SER A 125 1.71 -14.58 15.74
CA SER A 125 2.88 -15.46 15.69
C SER A 125 2.65 -16.53 14.63
N LEU A 126 3.54 -16.61 13.64
CA LEU A 126 3.54 -17.70 12.67
C LEU A 126 4.59 -18.71 13.11
N VAL A 127 4.13 -19.91 13.50
CA VAL A 127 5.02 -21.00 13.89
C VAL A 127 4.80 -22.14 12.90
N ASP A 128 5.89 -22.63 12.31
CA ASP A 128 5.84 -23.81 11.46
C ASP A 128 5.26 -25.00 12.23
N ALA A 129 4.33 -25.71 11.61
CA ALA A 129 3.79 -26.93 12.19
C ALA A 129 4.90 -27.99 12.29
N LYS A 130 5.45 -28.17 13.51
CA LYS A 130 6.56 -29.10 13.82
C LYS A 130 6.33 -30.56 13.37
N LYS A 131 5.10 -30.93 13.02
CA LYS A 131 4.72 -32.21 12.41
C LYS A 131 3.98 -31.95 11.09
N GLY A 132 4.70 -31.54 10.04
CA GLY A 132 4.14 -31.22 8.73
C GLY A 132 3.09 -32.24 8.28
N ALA A 133 1.85 -31.79 8.10
CA ALA A 133 0.83 -32.63 7.49
C ALA A 133 1.19 -32.80 6.01
N ARG A 134 1.38 -34.03 5.54
CA ARG A 134 1.73 -34.35 4.14
C ARG A 134 0.67 -33.94 3.09
N ARG A 135 -0.47 -33.41 3.52
CA ARG A 135 -1.53 -32.92 2.63
C ARG A 135 -2.20 -31.71 3.27
N SER A 136 -1.97 -30.52 2.71
CA SER A 136 -2.96 -29.45 2.77
C SER A 136 -4.21 -29.97 2.05
N ARG A 137 -5.34 -30.07 2.76
CA ARG A 137 -6.62 -30.38 2.11
C ARG A 137 -6.86 -29.26 1.10
N ALA A 138 -6.88 -29.58 -0.19
CA ALA A 138 -7.07 -28.60 -1.25
C ALA A 138 -8.36 -27.81 -0.97
N ARG A 139 -8.24 -26.49 -0.80
CA ARG A 139 -9.41 -25.60 -0.82
C ARG A 139 -9.77 -25.35 -2.27
N CYS A 140 -10.54 -26.27 -2.85
CA CYS A 140 -11.34 -26.04 -4.06
C CYS A 140 -12.58 -26.90 -3.95
N ALA A 141 -13.68 -26.32 -3.49
CA ALA A 141 -15.02 -26.80 -3.82
C ALA A 141 -15.32 -26.33 -5.24
N ALA A 142 -14.71 -26.98 -6.24
CA ALA A 142 -15.18 -26.96 -7.61
C ALA A 142 -15.57 -28.40 -7.92
N HIS A 143 -16.87 -28.65 -8.09
CA HIS A 143 -17.36 -29.90 -8.64
C HIS A 143 -16.59 -30.19 -9.95
N PRO A 144 -16.07 -31.40 -10.17
CA PRO A 144 -15.64 -31.78 -11.50
C PRO A 144 -16.90 -31.83 -12.36
N ALA A 145 -17.09 -30.82 -13.22
CA ALA A 145 -17.98 -30.95 -14.36
C ALA A 145 -17.45 -32.12 -15.19
N ALA A 146 -18.22 -33.19 -15.28
CA ALA A 146 -17.93 -34.28 -16.20
C ALA A 146 -18.04 -33.71 -17.62
N ALA A 147 -16.90 -33.44 -18.24
CA ALA A 147 -16.82 -33.24 -19.66
C ALA A 147 -17.01 -34.62 -20.32
N THR A 148 -18.26 -34.97 -20.62
CA THR A 148 -18.56 -36.11 -21.48
C THR A 148 -18.39 -35.63 -22.91
N THR A 149 -17.24 -35.94 -23.50
CA THR A 149 -17.05 -35.94 -24.94
C THR A 149 -17.56 -37.27 -25.48
N SER A 150 -18.32 -37.20 -26.59
CA SER A 150 -18.33 -38.10 -27.76
C SER A 150 -19.75 -38.43 -28.26
N PRO A 151 -19.94 -38.77 -29.56
CA PRO A 151 -19.05 -38.65 -30.73
C PRO A 151 -19.46 -37.53 -31.71
#